data_AF-A0A8S3ZUU9-F1
#
_entry.id   AF-A0A8S3ZUU9-F1
#
_cell.length_a   1.000
_cell.length_b   1.000
_cell.length_c   1.000
_cell.angle_alpha   90.00
_cell.angle_beta   90.00
_cell.angle_gamma   90.00
#
_symmetry.space_group_name_H-M   'P 1'
#
loop_
_entity.id
_entity.type
_entity.pdbx_description
1 polymer ?
#
loop_
_entity_poly.entity_id
_entity_poly.type
_entity_poly.pdbx_seq_one_letter_code
_entity_poly.pdbx_strand_id
1 'polypeptide(L)'
;MVSLDRLTMAHRCFPRLLLVLVALTTLCQGSKIVFTSTPTSVSDGLTKLLTLRCALQDDTNSTNTVSRLSTITIRKAEGAQQKEVAKVVSGQAAVAGAVAAGASVSSNISNTVGYLQVSWSNPGQPQAGAYNCEIVALEADGTNVKLKSIVEVQSTSQSLGDLTRLISKANDDIEALENKVSLLRPPHAEEGTVDCGSSTTWGANLQPREAVREVLFKVPYERVPQVVIAIAAFDDASHTRINIAIRDLTTTGFKIVCATWWDSYIYGVWVRWTSSVA
;
A
#
# COMPACT_ATOMS: atom_id res chain seq x y z
N MET A 1 21.38 17.09 -82.69
CA MET A 1 20.22 16.19 -82.90
C MET A 1 20.03 15.45 -81.60
N VAL A 2 18.99 15.61 -80.78
CA VAL A 2 17.57 16.04 -80.85
C VAL A 2 17.26 16.54 -79.41
N SER A 3 16.97 17.81 -79.10
CA SER A 3 15.76 18.64 -79.27
C SER A 3 14.46 18.11 -78.65
N LEU A 4 13.72 19.04 -78.02
CA LEU A 4 12.35 18.98 -77.47
C LEU A 4 12.13 18.26 -76.12
N ASP A 5 11.25 18.71 -75.24
CA ASP A 5 10.59 20.01 -74.98
C ASP A 5 9.65 19.79 -73.78
N ARG A 6 9.43 20.86 -73.00
CA ARG A 6 8.16 21.23 -72.33
C ARG A 6 7.37 20.17 -71.55
N LEU A 7 7.31 20.36 -70.24
CA LEU A 7 6.08 20.13 -69.45
C LEU A 7 6.04 21.07 -68.22
N THR A 8 5.74 22.34 -68.50
CA THR A 8 5.27 23.33 -67.53
C THR A 8 3.84 23.70 -67.91
N MET A 9 2.84 23.22 -67.17
CA MET A 9 1.52 23.85 -66.95
C MET A 9 0.55 22.83 -66.35
N ALA A 10 0.35 22.87 -65.02
CA ALA A 10 -0.92 22.51 -64.35
C ALA A 10 -0.79 22.72 -62.83
N HIS A 11 -0.59 23.97 -62.39
CA HIS A 11 -0.41 24.28 -60.97
C HIS A 11 -1.20 25.50 -60.51
N ARG A 12 -2.45 25.67 -60.97
CA ARG A 12 -3.37 26.72 -60.47
C ARG A 12 -4.84 26.34 -60.59
N CYS A 13 -5.30 25.25 -59.97
CA CYS A 13 -6.76 25.06 -59.77
C CYS A 13 -7.15 24.03 -58.69
N PHE A 14 -6.33 23.79 -57.66
CA PHE A 14 -6.65 22.77 -56.62
C PHE A 14 -6.49 23.16 -55.13
N PRO A 15 -6.30 24.43 -54.69
CA PRO A 15 -6.22 24.71 -53.25
C PRO A 15 -7.57 25.11 -52.61
N ARG A 16 -8.61 25.43 -53.39
CA ARG A 16 -9.90 25.89 -52.83
C ARG A 16 -10.93 24.77 -52.57
N LEU A 17 -10.86 23.65 -53.28
CA LEU A 17 -11.77 22.52 -53.06
C LEU A 17 -11.38 21.68 -51.82
N LEU A 18 -10.08 21.64 -51.48
CA LEU A 18 -9.58 20.90 -50.31
C LEU A 18 -9.95 21.57 -48.98
N LEU A 19 -10.07 22.90 -48.95
CA LEU A 19 -10.40 23.68 -47.74
C LEU A 19 -11.87 23.53 -47.32
N VAL A 20 -12.78 23.28 -48.28
CA VAL A 20 -14.21 23.02 -47.98
C VAL A 20 -14.43 21.61 -47.43
N LEU A 21 -13.62 20.63 -47.87
CA LEU A 21 -13.72 19.25 -47.39
C LEU A 21 -13.20 19.06 -45.95
N VAL A 22 -12.22 19.85 -45.52
CA VAL A 22 -11.68 19.82 -44.14
C VAL A 22 -12.64 20.53 -43.15
N ALA A 23 -13.44 21.50 -43.61
CA ALA A 23 -14.44 22.15 -42.77
C ALA A 23 -15.70 21.29 -42.54
N LEU A 24 -16.01 20.32 -43.40
CA LEU A 24 -17.20 19.48 -43.29
C LEU A 24 -17.07 18.30 -42.30
N THR A 25 -15.87 17.94 -41.87
CA THR A 25 -15.64 16.79 -40.97
C THR A 25 -15.66 17.15 -39.48
N THR A 26 -15.88 18.41 -39.11
CA THR A 26 -15.75 18.90 -37.71
C THR A 26 -17.07 19.13 -36.97
N LEU A 27 -18.24 18.73 -37.51
CA LEU A 27 -19.54 19.09 -36.94
C LEU A 27 -20.41 17.94 -36.39
N CYS A 28 -19.89 16.72 -36.27
CA CYS A 28 -20.60 15.68 -35.51
C CYS A 28 -20.13 15.68 -34.05
N GLN A 29 -20.70 16.58 -33.24
CA GLN A 29 -20.60 16.53 -31.77
C GLN A 29 -21.81 15.76 -31.23
N GLY A 30 -21.59 14.86 -30.28
CA GLY A 30 -22.61 13.98 -29.68
C GLY A 30 -22.08 13.31 -28.42
N SER A 31 -22.97 12.78 -27.57
CA SER A 31 -22.55 12.01 -26.39
C SER A 31 -21.64 10.84 -26.81
N LYS A 32 -20.48 10.70 -26.16
CA LYS A 32 -19.47 9.70 -26.49
C LYS A 32 -19.33 8.67 -25.38
N ILE A 33 -19.33 7.40 -25.76
CA ILE A 33 -18.94 6.31 -24.86
C ILE A 33 -17.41 6.23 -24.78
N VAL A 34 -16.89 6.22 -23.56
CA VAL A 34 -15.46 6.03 -23.26
C VAL A 34 -15.31 4.73 -22.50
N PHE A 35 -14.67 3.74 -23.12
CA PHE A 35 -14.38 2.46 -22.49
C PHE A 35 -12.87 2.20 -22.46
N THR A 36 -12.30 2.12 -21.28
CA THR A 36 -10.86 1.98 -21.08
C THR A 36 -10.52 0.78 -20.19
N SER A 37 -9.34 0.22 -20.43
CA SER A 37 -8.68 -0.76 -19.56
C SER A 37 -7.40 -0.15 -19.00
N THR A 38 -7.08 -0.44 -17.75
CA THR A 38 -5.83 0.00 -17.12
C THR A 38 -5.33 -1.11 -16.18
N PRO A 39 -4.19 -1.75 -16.49
CA PRO A 39 -3.42 -1.66 -17.74
C PRO A 39 -4.15 -2.30 -18.94
N THR A 40 -3.59 -2.12 -20.15
CA THR A 40 -4.09 -2.73 -21.39
C THR A 40 -3.62 -4.18 -21.59
N SER A 41 -2.66 -4.64 -20.78
CA SER A 41 -2.17 -6.02 -20.78
C SER A 41 -2.09 -6.57 -19.36
N VAL A 42 -2.34 -7.87 -19.22
CA VAL A 42 -2.24 -8.60 -17.95
C VAL A 42 -1.23 -9.73 -18.06
N SER A 43 -0.50 -9.95 -16.97
CA SER A 43 0.43 -11.05 -16.82
C SER A 43 0.27 -11.66 -15.43
N ASP A 44 0.12 -12.99 -15.39
CA ASP A 44 -0.13 -13.75 -14.17
C ASP A 44 0.90 -13.40 -13.09
N GLY A 45 0.44 -13.02 -11.90
CA GLY A 45 1.32 -12.72 -10.76
C GLY A 45 2.10 -11.40 -10.82
N LEU A 46 2.22 -10.75 -11.99
CA LEU A 46 2.91 -9.47 -12.14
C LEU A 46 1.94 -8.28 -12.10
N THR A 47 0.81 -8.38 -12.80
CA THR A 47 -0.17 -7.30 -12.80
C THR A 47 -0.88 -7.26 -11.45
N LYS A 48 -0.83 -6.12 -10.75
CA LYS A 48 -1.42 -5.97 -9.41
C LYS A 48 -2.90 -5.59 -9.43
N LEU A 49 -3.31 -4.83 -10.45
CA LEU A 49 -4.67 -4.33 -10.58
C LEU A 49 -5.01 -4.24 -12.06
N LEU A 50 -6.18 -4.75 -12.45
CA LEU A 50 -6.81 -4.46 -13.74
C LEU A 50 -8.12 -3.74 -13.46
N THR A 51 -8.31 -2.58 -14.07
CA THR A 51 -9.55 -1.82 -14.02
C THR A 51 -10.12 -1.67 -15.42
N LEU A 52 -11.39 -2.05 -15.60
CA LEU A 52 -12.21 -1.73 -16.75
C LEU A 52 -13.17 -0.62 -16.35
N ARG A 53 -13.19 0.49 -17.10
CA ARG A 53 -14.08 1.62 -16.81
C ARG A 53 -14.83 2.01 -18.07
N CYS A 54 -16.15 1.83 -18.04
CA CYS A 54 -17.03 2.31 -19.07
C CYS A 54 -17.82 3.52 -18.58
N ALA A 55 -17.72 4.63 -19.29
CA ALA A 55 -18.39 5.87 -18.94
C ALA A 55 -19.07 6.51 -20.15
N LEU A 56 -20.18 7.20 -19.90
CA LEU A 56 -20.75 8.14 -20.84
C LEU A 56 -20.15 9.53 -20.58
N GLN A 57 -19.51 10.10 -21.60
CA GLN A 57 -19.04 11.48 -21.59
C GLN A 57 -19.96 12.29 -22.50
N ASP A 58 -20.75 13.18 -21.90
CA ASP A 58 -21.61 14.08 -22.65
C ASP A 58 -20.81 15.31 -23.09
N ASP A 59 -20.85 15.62 -24.38
CA ASP A 59 -20.31 16.87 -24.91
C ASP A 59 -21.44 17.89 -24.93
N THR A 60 -21.36 18.88 -24.03
CA THR A 60 -22.41 19.88 -23.77
C THR A 60 -22.77 20.73 -24.99
N ASN A 61 -22.01 20.63 -26.07
CA ASN A 61 -22.22 21.38 -27.31
C ASN A 61 -23.01 20.61 -28.38
N SER A 62 -23.40 19.36 -28.12
CA SER A 62 -24.18 18.56 -29.06
C SER A 62 -25.69 18.79 -28.92
N THR A 63 -26.43 18.68 -30.04
CA THR A 63 -27.91 18.73 -30.03
C THR A 63 -28.55 17.35 -29.78
N ASN A 64 -27.76 16.28 -29.86
CA ASN A 64 -28.17 14.90 -29.61
C ASN A 64 -27.66 14.44 -28.24
N THR A 65 -28.08 15.14 -27.20
CA THR A 65 -27.70 14.86 -25.81
C THR A 65 -28.55 13.75 -25.23
N VAL A 66 -27.90 12.78 -24.61
CA VAL A 66 -28.56 11.80 -23.74
C VAL A 66 -29.33 12.54 -22.64
N SER A 67 -30.64 12.34 -22.56
CA SER A 67 -31.52 12.94 -21.56
C SER A 67 -31.57 12.11 -20.28
N ARG A 68 -31.56 10.78 -20.39
CA ARG A 68 -31.60 9.86 -19.25
C ARG A 68 -30.84 8.57 -19.50
N LEU A 69 -29.85 8.29 -18.65
CA LEU A 69 -29.12 7.04 -18.62
C LEU A 69 -29.98 5.94 -18.00
N SER A 70 -30.14 4.83 -18.71
CA SER A 70 -30.97 3.70 -18.26
C SER A 70 -30.10 2.58 -17.68
N THR A 71 -29.15 2.06 -18.46
CA THR A 71 -28.29 0.96 -18.03
C THR A 71 -26.88 1.07 -18.60
N ILE A 72 -25.90 0.56 -17.85
CA ILE A 72 -24.53 0.32 -18.34
C ILE A 72 -24.24 -1.16 -18.09
N THR A 73 -23.77 -1.88 -19.12
CA THR A 73 -23.43 -3.30 -19.03
C THR A 73 -22.05 -3.54 -19.63
N ILE A 74 -21.18 -4.24 -18.90
CA ILE A 74 -19.89 -4.73 -19.40
C ILE A 74 -20.00 -6.24 -19.61
N ARG A 75 -19.62 -6.72 -20.80
CA ARG A 75 -19.61 -8.13 -21.18
C ARG A 75 -18.25 -8.55 -21.68
N LYS A 76 -17.84 -9.78 -21.39
CA LYS A 76 -16.64 -10.40 -21.93
C LYS A 76 -17.01 -11.29 -23.11
N ALA A 77 -16.25 -11.22 -24.20
CA ALA A 77 -16.37 -12.16 -25.31
C ALA A 77 -15.69 -13.50 -24.95
N GLU A 78 -16.42 -14.60 -25.09
CA GLU A 78 -15.94 -15.96 -24.93
C GLU A 78 -16.40 -16.80 -26.13
N GLY A 79 -15.54 -16.86 -27.16
CA GLY A 79 -15.92 -17.43 -28.45
C GLY A 79 -17.05 -16.64 -29.11
N ALA A 80 -18.14 -17.33 -29.47
CA ALA A 80 -19.35 -16.69 -30.03
C ALA A 80 -20.31 -16.14 -28.95
N GLN A 81 -20.08 -16.45 -27.67
CA GLN A 81 -20.95 -16.02 -26.58
C GLN A 81 -20.40 -14.76 -25.90
N GLN A 82 -21.31 -13.93 -25.39
CA GLN A 82 -20.97 -12.82 -24.51
C GLN A 82 -21.48 -13.12 -23.12
N LYS A 83 -20.58 -13.11 -22.12
CA LYS A 83 -20.95 -13.30 -20.72
C LYS A 83 -20.93 -11.96 -19.98
N GLU A 84 -21.94 -11.75 -19.14
CA GLU A 84 -22.04 -10.53 -18.33
C GLU A 84 -20.97 -10.51 -17.24
N VAL A 85 -20.24 -9.39 -17.18
CA VAL A 85 -19.19 -9.12 -16.19
C VAL A 85 -19.75 -8.24 -15.09
N ALA A 86 -20.44 -7.15 -15.46
CA ALA A 86 -21.10 -6.28 -14.51
C ALA A 86 -22.22 -5.51 -15.19
N LYS A 87 -23.22 -5.11 -14.40
CA LYS A 87 -24.35 -4.32 -14.86
C LYS A 87 -24.78 -3.35 -13.78
N VAL A 88 -25.23 -2.17 -14.21
CA VAL A 88 -25.92 -1.21 -13.35
C VAL A 88 -27.15 -0.68 -14.08
N VAL A 89 -28.25 -0.56 -13.35
CA VAL A 89 -29.52 0.03 -13.80
C VAL A 89 -29.75 1.30 -13.00
N SER A 90 -30.30 2.35 -13.63
CA SER A 90 -30.61 3.60 -12.96
C SER A 90 -31.49 3.36 -11.72
N GLY A 91 -31.07 3.90 -10.58
CA GLY A 91 -31.74 3.71 -9.28
C GLY A 91 -31.38 2.40 -8.55
N GLN A 92 -30.49 1.56 -9.09
CA GLN A 92 -30.04 0.31 -8.46
C GLN A 92 -28.53 0.30 -8.22
N ALA A 93 -28.08 -0.48 -7.25
CA ALA A 93 -26.66 -0.76 -7.05
C ALA A 93 -26.11 -1.59 -8.22
N ALA A 94 -24.83 -1.41 -8.55
CA ALA A 94 -24.18 -2.25 -9.54
C ALA A 94 -24.07 -3.70 -9.05
N VAL A 95 -24.27 -4.63 -9.98
CA VAL A 95 -24.23 -6.07 -9.74
C VAL A 95 -23.10 -6.68 -10.55
N ALA A 96 -22.31 -7.55 -9.90
CA ALA A 96 -21.31 -8.37 -10.55
C ALA A 96 -21.97 -9.56 -11.25
N GLY A 97 -21.61 -9.82 -12.50
CA GLY A 97 -22.00 -11.01 -13.25
C GLY A 97 -21.13 -12.21 -12.93
N ALA A 98 -21.47 -13.38 -13.48
CA ALA A 98 -20.78 -14.64 -13.18
C ALA A 98 -19.28 -14.65 -13.52
N VAL A 99 -18.85 -13.81 -14.47
CA VAL A 99 -17.44 -13.74 -14.94
C VAL A 99 -16.61 -12.74 -14.10
N ALA A 100 -17.22 -12.01 -13.17
CA ALA A 100 -16.54 -11.07 -12.28
C ALA A 100 -16.10 -11.70 -10.94
N ALA A 101 -15.82 -13.01 -10.91
CA ALA A 101 -15.28 -13.65 -9.71
C ALA A 101 -14.02 -12.92 -9.22
N GLY A 102 -14.02 -12.52 -7.94
CA GLY A 102 -12.92 -11.77 -7.32
C GLY A 102 -12.79 -10.30 -7.76
N ALA A 103 -13.74 -9.76 -8.53
CA ALA A 103 -13.75 -8.35 -8.91
C ALA A 103 -14.52 -7.49 -7.90
N SER A 104 -14.08 -6.26 -7.69
CA SER A 104 -14.90 -5.20 -7.12
C SER A 104 -15.63 -4.45 -8.23
N VAL A 105 -16.91 -4.16 -8.02
CA VAL A 105 -17.75 -3.41 -8.97
C VAL A 105 -18.21 -2.12 -8.31
N SER A 106 -18.04 -1.00 -9.00
CA SER A 106 -18.53 0.31 -8.56
C SER A 106 -19.16 1.06 -9.71
N SER A 107 -20.12 1.92 -9.40
CA SER A 107 -20.85 2.69 -10.41
C SER A 107 -21.30 4.03 -9.86
N ASN A 108 -21.52 4.97 -10.77
CA ASN A 108 -22.31 6.16 -10.49
C ASN A 108 -23.18 6.43 -11.73
N ILE A 109 -24.49 6.42 -11.57
CA ILE A 109 -25.44 6.78 -12.63
C ILE A 109 -26.15 8.06 -12.21
N SER A 110 -26.08 9.06 -13.08
CA SER A 110 -26.97 10.23 -13.06
C SER A 110 -27.80 10.25 -14.35
N ASN A 111 -28.58 11.30 -14.57
CA ASN A 111 -29.42 11.42 -15.76
C ASN A 111 -28.58 11.52 -17.05
N THR A 112 -27.56 12.37 -17.10
CA THR A 112 -26.82 12.65 -18.35
C THR A 112 -25.40 12.07 -18.38
N VAL A 113 -24.85 11.75 -17.20
CA VAL A 113 -23.51 11.15 -17.07
C VAL A 113 -23.54 9.92 -16.18
N GLY A 114 -22.64 8.98 -16.43
CA GLY A 114 -22.49 7.84 -15.54
C GLY A 114 -21.33 6.93 -15.93
N TYR A 115 -20.94 6.07 -15.01
CA TYR A 115 -19.92 5.06 -15.24
C TYR A 115 -20.23 3.74 -14.51
N LEU A 116 -19.67 2.67 -15.06
CA LEU A 116 -19.52 1.36 -14.45
C LEU A 116 -18.05 0.98 -14.49
N GLN A 117 -17.51 0.60 -13.34
CA GLN A 117 -16.12 0.22 -13.16
C GLN A 117 -16.01 -1.15 -12.52
N VAL A 118 -15.18 -2.01 -13.09
CA VAL A 118 -14.85 -3.34 -12.57
C VAL A 118 -13.35 -3.40 -12.31
N SER A 119 -12.93 -3.90 -11.16
CA SER A 119 -11.52 -3.97 -10.79
C SER A 119 -11.15 -5.32 -10.18
N TRP A 120 -10.09 -5.95 -10.70
CA TRP A 120 -9.55 -7.21 -10.18
C TRP A 120 -8.18 -6.97 -9.54
N SER A 121 -7.99 -7.47 -8.32
CA SER A 121 -6.67 -7.55 -7.69
C SER A 121 -5.94 -8.81 -8.17
N ASN A 122 -4.68 -8.66 -8.58
CA ASN A 122 -3.84 -9.72 -9.14
C ASN A 122 -4.50 -10.46 -10.33
N PRO A 123 -4.95 -9.75 -11.38
CA PRO A 123 -5.54 -10.36 -12.56
C PRO A 123 -4.54 -11.27 -13.29
N GLY A 124 -5.07 -12.22 -14.05
CA GLY A 124 -4.29 -13.15 -14.86
C GLY A 124 -4.87 -13.40 -16.24
N GLN A 125 -4.43 -14.50 -16.86
CA GLN A 125 -4.93 -15.00 -18.15
C GLN A 125 -6.47 -15.04 -18.26
N PRO A 126 -7.22 -15.46 -17.23
CA PRO A 126 -8.69 -15.50 -17.30
C PRO A 126 -9.34 -14.12 -17.46
N GLN A 127 -8.63 -13.01 -17.23
CA GLN A 127 -9.12 -11.63 -17.45
C GLN A 127 -8.63 -11.03 -18.77
N ALA A 128 -7.81 -11.73 -19.55
CA ALA A 128 -7.47 -11.30 -20.90
C ALA A 128 -8.64 -11.56 -21.89
N GLY A 129 -8.70 -10.76 -22.95
CA GLY A 129 -9.68 -10.89 -24.04
C GLY A 129 -10.41 -9.58 -24.36
N ALA A 130 -11.37 -9.67 -25.29
CA ALA A 130 -12.20 -8.55 -25.71
C ALA A 130 -13.39 -8.35 -24.77
N TYR A 131 -13.59 -7.11 -24.35
CA TYR A 131 -14.71 -6.66 -23.55
C TYR A 131 -15.56 -5.68 -24.36
N ASN A 132 -16.87 -5.80 -24.20
CA ASN A 132 -17.85 -4.90 -24.79
C ASN A 132 -18.52 -4.12 -23.67
N CYS A 133 -18.53 -2.80 -23.78
CA CYS A 133 -19.44 -1.98 -23.00
C CYS A 133 -20.65 -1.59 -23.86
N GLU A 134 -21.85 -1.77 -23.30
CA GLU A 134 -23.10 -1.30 -23.87
C GLU A 134 -23.78 -0.34 -22.88
N ILE A 135 -24.08 0.87 -23.35
CA ILE A 135 -24.85 1.87 -22.62
C ILE A 135 -26.20 2.03 -23.31
N VAL A 136 -27.28 1.86 -22.56
CA VAL A 136 -28.65 2.17 -23.01
C VAL A 136 -29.10 3.45 -22.36
N ALA A 137 -29.51 4.41 -23.17
CA ALA A 137 -29.96 5.72 -22.74
C ALA A 137 -31.20 6.17 -23.53
N LEU A 138 -31.86 7.22 -23.04
CA LEU A 138 -32.94 7.91 -23.73
C LEU A 138 -32.42 9.25 -24.23
N GLU A 139 -32.77 9.62 -25.45
CA GLU A 139 -32.57 10.96 -26.00
C GLU A 139 -33.68 11.91 -25.54
N ALA A 140 -33.57 13.21 -25.88
CA ALA A 140 -34.53 14.23 -25.48
C ALA A 140 -35.94 14.01 -26.08
N ASP A 141 -36.02 13.34 -27.24
CA ASP A 141 -37.27 12.99 -27.93
C ASP A 141 -37.94 11.72 -27.35
N GLY A 142 -37.30 11.05 -26.38
CA GLY A 142 -37.77 9.80 -25.79
C GLY A 142 -37.30 8.53 -26.52
N THR A 143 -36.49 8.65 -27.57
CA THR A 143 -35.93 7.51 -28.31
C THR A 143 -34.87 6.81 -27.47
N ASN A 144 -34.88 5.47 -27.47
CA ASN A 144 -33.81 4.69 -26.84
C ASN A 144 -32.60 4.58 -27.77
N VAL A 145 -31.44 5.00 -27.28
CA VAL A 145 -30.16 4.84 -27.96
C VAL A 145 -29.27 3.83 -27.27
N LYS A 146 -28.52 3.08 -28.09
CA LYS A 146 -27.55 2.09 -27.62
C LYS A 146 -26.16 2.49 -28.11
N LEU A 147 -25.28 2.83 -27.19
CA LEU A 147 -23.89 3.14 -27.46
C LEU A 147 -23.03 1.91 -27.12
N LYS A 148 -22.07 1.59 -27.99
CA LYS A 148 -21.18 0.45 -27.83
C LYS A 148 -19.74 0.86 -27.97
N SER A 149 -18.88 0.27 -27.16
CA SER A 149 -17.44 0.41 -27.25
C SER A 149 -16.76 -0.88 -26.85
N ILE A 150 -15.58 -1.13 -27.40
CA ILE A 150 -14.82 -2.37 -27.19
C ILE A 150 -13.44 -1.99 -26.66
N VAL A 151 -12.97 -2.76 -25.67
CA VAL A 151 -11.58 -2.72 -25.25
C VAL A 151 -11.03 -4.14 -25.22
N GLU A 152 -9.79 -4.30 -25.66
CA GLU A 152 -9.09 -5.59 -25.61
C GLU A 152 -8.03 -5.54 -24.53
N VAL A 153 -8.08 -6.51 -23.61
CA VAL A 153 -7.05 -6.72 -22.59
C VAL A 153 -6.12 -7.81 -23.10
N GLN A 154 -4.89 -7.43 -23.43
CA GLN A 154 -3.91 -8.37 -23.96
C GLN A 154 -3.39 -9.30 -22.87
N SER A 155 -3.14 -10.54 -23.24
CA SER A 155 -2.38 -11.46 -22.41
C SER A 155 -0.90 -11.31 -22.75
N THR A 156 -0.07 -11.08 -21.74
CA THR A 156 1.39 -11.12 -21.90
C THR A 156 1.93 -12.30 -21.10
N SER A 157 2.44 -13.30 -21.81
CA SER A 157 3.25 -14.34 -21.17
C SER A 157 4.49 -13.68 -20.57
N GLN A 158 4.86 -14.07 -19.35
CA GLN A 158 6.05 -13.53 -18.72
C GLN A 158 7.27 -13.86 -19.57
N SER A 159 8.10 -12.85 -19.88
CA SER A 159 9.42 -13.12 -20.41
C SER A 159 10.35 -13.56 -19.28
N LEU A 160 11.33 -14.41 -19.59
CA LEU A 160 12.42 -14.74 -18.65
C LEU A 160 13.10 -13.46 -18.12
N GLY A 161 13.18 -12.41 -18.94
CA GLY A 161 13.74 -11.11 -18.56
C GLY A 161 12.91 -10.36 -17.52
N ASP A 162 11.59 -10.44 -17.57
CA ASP A 162 10.72 -9.80 -16.57
C ASP A 162 10.80 -10.54 -15.23
N LEU A 163 10.91 -11.86 -15.29
CA LEU A 163 11.09 -12.68 -14.09
C LEU A 163 12.46 -12.42 -13.44
N THR A 164 13.55 -12.32 -14.21
CA THR A 164 14.87 -12.01 -13.65
C THR A 164 14.92 -10.63 -13.02
N ARG A 165 14.24 -9.63 -13.61
CA ARG A 165 14.12 -8.30 -13.00
C ARG A 165 13.32 -8.32 -11.70
N LEU A 166 12.24 -9.10 -11.63
CA LEU A 166 11.48 -9.27 -10.40
C LEU A 166 12.33 -9.94 -9.31
N ILE A 167 13.07 -10.98 -9.66
CA ILE A 167 13.97 -11.69 -8.73
C ILE A 167 15.08 -10.76 -8.25
N SER A 168 15.72 -10.01 -9.15
CA SER A 168 16.75 -9.03 -8.79
C SER A 168 16.19 -8.00 -7.81
N LYS A 169 15.02 -7.43 -8.10
CA LYS A 169 14.39 -6.46 -7.20
C LYS A 169 14.05 -7.06 -5.84
N ALA A 170 13.54 -8.29 -5.80
CA ALA A 170 13.23 -8.96 -4.55
C ALA A 170 14.50 -9.20 -3.69
N ASN A 171 15.62 -9.54 -4.33
CA ASN A 171 16.91 -9.67 -3.65
C ASN A 171 17.41 -8.33 -3.09
N ASP A 172 17.30 -7.25 -3.86
CA ASP A 172 17.67 -5.90 -3.40
C ASP A 172 16.82 -5.49 -2.17
N ASP A 173 15.52 -5.79 -2.22
CA ASP A 173 14.60 -5.50 -1.11
C ASP A 173 14.95 -6.35 0.13
N ILE A 174 15.34 -7.63 -0.03
CA ILE A 174 15.82 -8.48 1.08
C ILE A 174 17.07 -7.87 1.73
N GLU A 175 18.08 -7.48 0.95
CA GLU A 175 19.30 -6.87 1.47
C GLU A 175 19.00 -5.56 2.22
N ALA A 176 18.09 -4.74 1.68
CA ALA A 176 17.66 -3.52 2.33
C ALA A 176 16.94 -3.78 3.67
N LEU A 177 16.12 -4.84 3.76
CA LEU A 177 15.48 -5.24 5.01
C LEU A 177 16.48 -5.80 6.02
N GLU A 178 17.43 -6.63 5.59
CA GLU A 178 18.48 -7.18 6.47
C GLU A 178 19.33 -6.07 7.08
N ASN A 179 19.67 -5.04 6.29
CA ASN A 179 20.38 -3.86 6.79
C ASN A 179 19.56 -3.11 7.85
N LYS A 180 18.24 -2.96 7.65
CA LYS A 180 17.36 -2.35 8.67
C LYS A 180 17.26 -3.21 9.92
N VAL A 181 17.17 -4.54 9.79
CA VAL A 181 17.15 -5.46 10.93
C VAL A 181 18.46 -5.43 11.70
N SER A 182 19.60 -5.29 11.01
CA SER A 182 20.91 -5.13 11.65
C SER A 182 20.96 -3.87 12.53
N LEU A 183 20.37 -2.77 12.09
CA LEU A 183 20.23 -1.54 12.88
C LEU A 183 19.26 -1.68 14.06
N LEU A 184 18.36 -2.66 14.01
CA LEU A 184 17.37 -2.95 15.06
C LEU A 184 17.77 -4.12 15.95
N ARG A 185 18.97 -4.71 15.78
CA ARG A 185 19.46 -5.69 16.74
C ARG A 185 19.42 -5.02 18.12
N PRO A 186 18.65 -5.57 19.08
CA PRO A 186 18.53 -4.94 20.37
C PRO A 186 19.95 -4.79 20.93
N PRO A 187 20.34 -3.58 21.36
CA PRO A 187 21.64 -3.40 21.98
C PRO A 187 21.78 -4.45 23.07
N HIS A 188 22.97 -5.04 23.20
CA HIS A 188 23.25 -6.04 24.22
C HIS A 188 22.62 -5.57 25.55
N ALA A 189 21.72 -6.37 26.11
CA ALA A 189 20.96 -6.01 27.29
C ALA A 189 20.91 -7.20 28.24
N GLU A 190 21.13 -6.92 29.52
CA GLU A 190 21.06 -7.91 30.59
C GLU A 190 20.13 -7.43 31.69
N GLU A 191 19.52 -8.36 32.40
CA GLU A 191 18.69 -8.07 33.56
C GLU A 191 18.93 -9.09 34.67
N GLY A 192 18.61 -8.69 35.90
CA GLY A 192 18.69 -9.57 37.05
C GLY A 192 18.06 -8.97 38.30
N THR A 193 18.12 -9.73 39.39
CA THR A 193 17.64 -9.34 40.71
C THR A 193 18.72 -9.60 41.75
N VAL A 194 18.86 -8.69 42.70
CA VAL A 194 19.78 -8.78 43.83
C VAL A 194 18.99 -8.73 45.12
N ASP A 195 19.28 -9.66 46.03
CA ASP A 195 18.76 -9.67 47.39
C ASP A 195 19.79 -9.05 48.36
N CYS A 196 19.42 -7.94 48.98
CA CYS A 196 20.26 -7.28 49.97
C CYS A 196 20.07 -7.86 51.39
N GLY A 197 19.04 -8.68 51.61
CA GLY A 197 18.75 -9.33 52.90
C GLY A 197 18.36 -8.35 54.01
N SER A 198 18.43 -8.82 55.25
CA SER A 198 18.08 -8.03 56.44
C SER A 198 19.17 -7.01 56.81
N SER A 199 18.74 -5.79 57.16
CA SER A 199 19.60 -4.72 57.69
C SER A 199 20.38 -5.04 58.96
N THR A 200 20.03 -6.13 59.66
CA THR A 200 20.82 -6.66 60.79
C THR A 200 22.19 -7.20 60.36
N THR A 201 22.31 -7.60 59.09
CA THR A 201 23.55 -8.10 58.48
C THR A 201 24.35 -7.01 57.77
N TRP A 202 23.81 -5.79 57.70
CA TRP A 202 24.43 -4.64 57.02
C TRP A 202 25.32 -3.94 58.05
N GLY A 203 26.65 -3.96 57.83
CA GLY A 203 27.71 -3.50 58.75
C GLY A 203 27.23 -2.78 60.01
N ALA A 204 27.00 -3.54 61.10
CA ALA A 204 26.18 -3.13 62.24
C ALA A 204 26.63 -1.86 62.99
N ASN A 205 27.89 -1.42 62.79
CA ASN A 205 28.49 -0.28 63.48
C ASN A 205 28.71 0.96 62.59
N LEU A 206 28.23 0.93 61.34
CA LEU A 206 28.34 2.06 60.41
C LEU A 206 27.00 2.78 60.29
N GLN A 207 27.04 4.10 60.28
CA GLN A 207 25.90 4.95 59.93
C GLN A 207 26.33 5.76 58.70
N PRO A 208 25.77 5.49 57.51
CA PRO A 208 24.73 4.50 57.19
C PRO A 208 25.19 3.04 57.28
N ARG A 209 24.25 2.11 57.52
CA ARG A 209 24.46 0.65 57.41
C ARG A 209 24.28 0.25 55.96
N GLU A 210 25.25 -0.45 55.38
CA GLU A 210 25.25 -0.82 53.96
C GLU A 210 25.39 -2.34 53.74
N ALA A 211 24.64 -2.86 52.77
CA ALA A 211 24.91 -4.12 52.10
C ALA A 211 25.39 -3.84 50.67
N VAL A 212 26.55 -4.38 50.33
CA VAL A 212 27.12 -4.29 48.98
C VAL A 212 26.96 -5.65 48.30
N ARG A 213 26.48 -5.63 47.06
CA ARG A 213 26.28 -6.82 46.24
C ARG A 213 26.92 -6.61 44.88
N GLU A 214 27.84 -7.48 44.53
CA GLU A 214 28.50 -7.46 43.23
C GLU A 214 27.63 -8.15 42.17
N VAL A 215 27.51 -7.51 41.02
CA VAL A 215 26.79 -8.00 39.85
C VAL A 215 27.79 -8.08 38.70
N LEU A 216 27.97 -9.29 38.16
CA LEU A 216 28.77 -9.53 36.96
C LEU A 216 27.85 -9.73 35.77
N PHE A 217 28.16 -9.07 34.66
CA PHE A 217 27.49 -9.30 33.39
C PHE A 217 27.86 -10.67 32.85
N LYS A 218 26.89 -11.39 32.27
CA LYS A 218 27.11 -12.69 31.62
C LYS A 218 28.07 -12.55 30.45
N VAL A 219 27.96 -11.43 29.72
CA VAL A 219 28.87 -11.07 28.63
C VAL A 219 29.43 -9.67 28.90
N PRO A 220 30.76 -9.47 28.97
CA PRO A 220 31.33 -8.15 29.11
C PRO A 220 30.88 -7.22 27.98
N TYR A 221 30.49 -5.99 28.33
CA TYR A 221 30.15 -4.96 27.36
C TYR A 221 31.41 -4.38 26.70
N GLU A 222 31.29 -3.95 25.43
CA GLU A 222 32.39 -3.26 24.73
C GLU A 222 32.69 -1.87 25.33
N ARG A 223 31.68 -1.23 25.94
CA ARG A 223 31.77 0.05 26.64
C ARG A 223 30.89 0.02 27.88
N VAL A 224 31.17 0.88 28.86
CA VAL A 224 30.41 0.93 30.11
C VAL A 224 28.90 1.15 29.80
N PRO A 225 28.00 0.23 30.20
CA PRO A 225 26.58 0.33 29.87
C PRO A 225 25.87 1.37 30.74
N GLN A 226 24.64 1.72 30.37
CA GLN A 226 23.70 2.36 31.29
C GLN A 226 23.04 1.28 32.14
N VAL A 227 22.86 1.53 33.43
CA VAL A 227 22.20 0.59 34.35
C VAL A 227 21.09 1.33 35.07
N VAL A 228 19.89 0.75 35.02
CA VAL A 228 18.72 1.20 35.76
C VAL A 228 18.42 0.19 36.85
N ILE A 229 18.13 0.67 38.05
CA ILE A 229 17.75 -0.14 39.20
C ILE A 229 16.36 0.26 39.71
N ALA A 230 15.62 -0.71 40.24
CA ALA A 230 14.32 -0.50 40.86
C ALA A 230 14.13 -1.45 42.05
N ILE A 231 13.43 -0.98 43.08
CA ILE A 231 12.99 -1.85 44.19
C ILE A 231 11.88 -2.76 43.65
N ALA A 232 12.15 -4.07 43.65
CA ALA A 232 11.19 -5.09 43.22
C ALA A 232 10.32 -5.59 44.39
N ALA A 233 10.87 -5.64 45.60
CA ALA A 233 10.16 -5.96 46.83
C ALA A 233 10.87 -5.33 48.04
N PHE A 234 10.12 -4.99 49.08
CA PHE A 234 10.59 -4.28 50.26
C PHE A 234 9.77 -4.66 51.49
N ASP A 235 10.45 -5.03 52.58
CA ASP A 235 9.85 -5.43 53.85
C ASP A 235 10.55 -4.69 55.01
N ASP A 236 9.81 -3.87 55.75
CA ASP A 236 10.30 -3.03 56.85
C ASP A 236 9.42 -3.08 58.11
N ALA A 237 10.01 -2.68 59.26
CA ALA A 237 9.36 -2.76 60.57
C ALA A 237 9.16 -1.41 61.27
N SER A 238 9.85 -0.36 60.81
CA SER A 238 9.97 0.95 61.48
C SER A 238 10.14 2.04 60.42
N HIS A 239 10.44 3.27 60.82
CA HIS A 239 10.68 4.42 59.94
C HIS A 239 11.42 4.04 58.64
N THR A 240 10.75 4.16 57.50
CA THR A 240 11.28 3.75 56.20
C THR A 240 12.36 4.71 55.73
N ARG A 241 13.62 4.25 55.72
CA ARG A 241 14.76 5.00 55.17
C ARG A 241 15.65 4.04 54.40
N ILE A 242 15.59 4.12 53.09
CA ILE A 242 16.35 3.27 52.18
C ILE A 242 17.00 4.16 51.12
N ASN A 243 18.26 3.89 50.82
CA ASN A 243 18.96 4.42 49.66
C ASN A 243 19.52 3.24 48.87
N ILE A 244 19.28 3.22 47.56
CA ILE A 244 19.81 2.19 46.67
C ILE A 244 20.61 2.90 45.59
N ALA A 245 21.88 2.56 45.50
CA ALA A 245 22.83 3.21 44.60
C ALA A 245 23.66 2.17 43.85
N ILE A 246 24.13 2.57 42.67
CA ILE A 246 25.12 1.85 41.88
C ILE A 246 26.50 2.41 42.23
N ARG A 247 27.49 1.55 42.44
CA ARG A 247 28.91 1.90 42.60
C ARG A 247 29.77 1.06 41.66
N ASP A 248 30.94 1.59 41.30
CA ASP A 248 31.98 0.88 40.54
C ASP A 248 31.48 0.24 39.23
N LEU A 249 30.66 0.97 38.45
CA LEU A 249 30.12 0.49 37.18
C LEU A 249 31.22 0.42 36.12
N THR A 250 31.43 -0.78 35.57
CA THR A 250 32.44 -1.10 34.55
C THR A 250 31.83 -1.87 33.38
N THR A 251 32.64 -2.31 32.42
CA THR A 251 32.21 -3.17 31.32
C THR A 251 31.90 -4.61 31.73
N THR A 252 32.41 -5.07 32.87
CA THR A 252 32.27 -6.46 33.34
C THR A 252 31.26 -6.61 34.47
N GLY A 253 30.90 -5.52 35.14
CA GLY A 253 29.97 -5.56 36.25
C GLY A 253 29.86 -4.24 37.02
N PHE A 254 29.15 -4.28 38.13
CA PHE A 254 28.94 -3.16 39.04
C PHE A 254 28.57 -3.66 40.44
N LYS A 255 28.43 -2.72 41.39
CA LYS A 255 27.95 -3.01 42.74
C LYS A 255 26.63 -2.31 42.99
N ILE A 256 25.67 -3.04 43.55
CA ILE A 256 24.46 -2.47 44.15
C ILE A 256 24.72 -2.27 45.64
N VAL A 257 24.45 -1.06 46.12
CA VAL A 257 24.55 -0.68 47.53
C VAL A 257 23.16 -0.41 48.06
N CYS A 258 22.72 -1.24 48.98
CA CYS A 258 21.52 -1.03 49.78
C CYS A 258 21.92 -0.41 51.11
N ALA A 259 21.40 0.76 51.43
CA ALA A 259 21.76 1.51 52.62
C ALA A 259 20.54 1.96 53.43
N THR A 260 20.65 1.92 54.75
CA THR A 260 19.66 2.45 55.69
C THR A 260 20.35 3.20 56.82
N TRP A 261 19.63 4.03 57.57
CA TRP A 261 20.22 4.86 58.63
C TRP A 261 19.28 5.09 59.80
N TRP A 262 19.85 5.58 60.90
CA TRP A 262 19.19 5.78 62.19
C TRP A 262 18.52 4.50 62.69
N ASP A 263 17.28 4.60 63.15
CA ASP A 263 16.47 3.56 63.79
C ASP A 263 15.63 2.73 62.79
N SER A 264 15.87 2.88 61.49
CA SER A 264 15.19 2.09 60.45
C SER A 264 15.54 0.60 60.57
N TYR A 265 14.57 -0.27 60.31
CA TYR A 265 14.79 -1.72 60.31
C TYR A 265 14.16 -2.33 59.06
N ILE A 266 14.99 -2.94 58.21
CA ILE A 266 14.61 -3.59 56.97
C ILE A 266 14.79 -5.11 57.14
N TYR A 267 13.72 -5.88 56.95
CA TYR A 267 13.75 -7.34 56.93
C TYR A 267 14.32 -7.88 55.61
N GLY A 268 14.00 -7.23 54.49
CA GLY A 268 14.51 -7.59 53.16
C GLY A 268 14.27 -6.50 52.12
N VAL A 269 15.16 -6.42 51.13
CA VAL A 269 14.97 -5.60 49.93
C VAL A 269 15.53 -6.32 48.71
N TRP A 270 14.72 -6.43 47.67
CA TRP A 270 15.08 -7.01 46.39
C TRP A 270 15.15 -5.91 45.35
N VAL A 271 16.28 -5.83 44.65
CA VAL A 271 16.56 -4.80 43.64
C VAL A 271 16.61 -5.47 42.28
N ARG A 272 15.71 -5.10 41.38
CA ARG A 272 15.82 -5.47 39.97
C ARG A 272 16.72 -4.48 39.26
N TRP A 273 17.54 -4.97 38.34
CA TRP A 273 18.41 -4.16 37.51
C TRP A 273 18.27 -4.55 36.03
N THR A 274 18.49 -3.56 35.17
CA THR A 274 18.60 -3.73 33.72
C THR A 274 19.78 -2.92 33.21
N SER A 275 20.62 -3.52 32.37
CA SER A 275 21.74 -2.86 31.72
C SER A 275 21.59 -2.89 30.21
N SER A 276 21.97 -1.80 29.54
CA SER A 276 22.02 -1.74 28.08
C SER A 276 23.04 -0.72 27.60
N VAL A 277 23.48 -0.90 26.36
CA VAL A 277 24.27 0.12 25.66
C VAL A 277 23.30 1.09 24.98
N ALA A 278 23.33 2.35 25.39
CA ALA A 278 22.66 3.45 24.67
C ALA A 278 23.39 3.77 23.36
#